data_AF-A0A399WR19-F1
#
_entry.id   AF-A0A399WR19-F1
#
_cell.length_a   1.000
_cell.length_b   1.000
_cell.length_c   1.000
_cell.angle_alpha   90.00
_cell.angle_beta   90.00
_cell.angle_gamma   90.00
#
_symmetry.space_group_name_H-M   'P 1'
#
loop_
_entity.id
_entity.type
_entity.pdbx_description
1 polymer ?
#
loop_
_entity_poly.entity_id
_entity_poly.type
_entity_poly.pdbx_seq_one_letter_code
_entity_poly.pdbx_strand_id
1 'polypeptide(L)' 'MKTRLKTVIRDRNFVKEKVETMKREVGKVIVGQEELIEGIIIALLSDGHILLEG' A
#
# COMPACT_ATOMS: atom_id res chain seq x y z
N MET A 1 -5.45 17.77 24.21
CA MET A 1 -6.23 17.21 23.08
C MET A 1 -5.57 17.39 21.69
N LYS A 2 -4.95 18.54 21.37
CA LYS A 2 -4.33 18.81 20.03
C LYS A 2 -3.19 17.86 19.60
N THR A 3 -2.46 17.26 20.53
CA THR A 3 -1.27 16.41 20.22
C THR A 3 -1.65 15.05 19.65
N ARG A 4 -2.74 14.44 20.12
CA ARG A 4 -3.20 13.12 19.65
C ARG A 4 -3.68 13.18 18.21
N LEU A 5 -4.41 14.25 17.84
CA LEU A 5 -4.87 14.47 16.47
C LEU A 5 -3.69 14.62 15.50
N LYS A 6 -2.66 15.41 15.86
CA LYS A 6 -1.45 15.55 15.04
C LYS A 6 -0.72 14.23 14.83
N THR A 7 -0.69 13.37 15.85
CA THR A 7 -0.04 12.05 15.78
C THR A 7 -0.77 11.13 14.80
N VAL A 8 -2.10 11.02 14.93
CA VAL A 8 -2.92 10.20 14.01
C VAL A 8 -2.78 10.64 12.55
N ILE A 9 -2.78 11.95 12.30
CA ILE A 9 -2.60 12.48 10.94
C ILE A 9 -1.22 12.13 10.38
N ARG A 10 -0.17 12.27 11.19
CA ARG A 10 1.20 11.92 10.79
C ARG A 10 1.30 10.43 10.44
N ASP A 11 0.76 9.56 11.29
CA ASP A 11 0.88 8.12 11.11
C ASP A 11 0.07 7.65 9.88
N ARG A 12 -1.11 8.24 9.63
CA ARG A 12 -1.87 8.06 8.38
C ARG A 12 -1.08 8.44 7.13
N ASN A 13 -0.45 9.61 7.14
CA ASN A 13 0.34 10.08 6.01
C ASN A 13 1.56 9.19 5.76
N PHE A 14 2.23 8.77 6.83
CA PHE A 14 3.36 7.84 6.75
C PHE A 14 2.98 6.54 6.05
N VAL A 15 1.86 5.91 6.43
CA VAL A 15 1.40 4.67 5.79
C VAL A 15 1.09 4.90 4.31
N LYS A 16 0.39 5.99 3.99
CA LYS A 16 0.06 6.35 2.59
C LYS A 16 1.32 6.48 1.73
N GLU A 17 2.32 7.24 2.19
CA GLU A 17 3.57 7.45 1.45
C GLU A 17 4.36 6.16 1.24
N LYS A 18 4.34 5.25 2.23
CA LYS A 18 5.00 3.94 2.11
C LYS A 18 4.32 3.05 1.08
N VAL A 19 2.99 3.01 1.06
CA VAL A 19 2.23 2.28 0.04
C VAL A 19 2.51 2.81 -1.35
N GLU A 20 2.46 4.13 -1.55
CA GLU A 20 2.77 4.74 -2.85
C GLU A 20 4.22 4.49 -3.29
N THR A 21 5.16 4.48 -2.34
CA THR A 21 6.55 4.11 -2.63
C THR A 21 6.67 2.66 -3.07
N MET A 22 5.99 1.72 -2.40
CA MET A 22 6.00 0.31 -2.82
C MET A 22 5.44 0.13 -4.23
N LYS A 23 4.28 0.74 -4.55
CA LYS A 23 3.68 0.70 -5.89
C LYS A 23 4.66 1.20 -6.96
N ARG A 24 5.32 2.33 -6.71
CA ARG A 24 6.30 2.92 -7.64
C ARG A 24 7.50 1.99 -7.87
N GLU A 25 8.03 1.36 -6.83
CA GLU A 25 9.18 0.46 -6.97
C GLU A 25 8.82 -0.82 -7.74
N VAL A 26 7.64 -1.39 -7.47
CA VAL A 26 7.13 -2.55 -8.22
C VAL A 26 6.87 -2.19 -9.69
N GLY A 27 6.30 -1.00 -9.94
CA GLY A 27 6.01 -0.50 -11.29
C GLY A 27 7.24 -0.28 -12.18
N LYS A 28 8.47 -0.33 -11.64
CA LYS A 28 9.70 -0.31 -12.44
C LYS A 28 9.93 -1.63 -13.19
N VAL A 29 9.32 -2.72 -12.73
CA VAL A 29 9.51 -4.07 -13.27
C VAL A 29 8.21 -4.61 -13.87
N ILE A 30 7.07 -4.33 -13.24
CA ILE A 30 5.75 -4.80 -13.68
C ILE A 30 4.99 -3.64 -14.33
N VAL A 31 4.55 -3.81 -15.57
CA VAL A 31 3.86 -2.76 -16.36
C VAL A 31 2.44 -3.22 -16.74
N GLY A 32 1.45 -2.34 -16.60
CA GLY A 32 0.07 -2.59 -17.04
C GLY A 32 -0.72 -3.55 -16.14
N GLN A 33 -0.29 -3.71 -14.89
CA GLN A 33 -0.90 -4.60 -13.90
C GLN A 33 -1.18 -3.85 -12.57
N GLU A 34 -1.67 -2.61 -12.67
CA GLU A 34 -1.87 -1.73 -11.53
C GLU A 34 -2.89 -2.30 -10.52
N GLU A 35 -3.99 -2.89 -11.01
CA GLU A 35 -5.01 -3.52 -10.16
C GLU A 35 -4.48 -4.75 -9.42
N LEU A 36 -3.65 -5.56 -10.08
CA LEU A 36 -3.04 -6.73 -9.45
C LEU A 36 -2.09 -6.32 -8.33
N ILE A 37 -1.26 -5.29 -8.57
CA ILE A 37 -0.33 -4.75 -7.58
C ILE A 37 -1.11 -4.21 -6.37
N GLU A 38 -2.23 -3.52 -6.61
CA GLU A 38 -3.12 -3.05 -5.53
C GLU A 38 -3.64 -4.23 -4.69
N GLY A 39 -4.16 -5.27 -5.34
CA GLY A 39 -4.69 -6.45 -4.68
C GLY A 39 -3.66 -7.19 -3.82
N ILE A 40 -2.43 -7.33 -4.32
CA ILE A 40 -1.31 -7.92 -3.57
C ILE A 40 -0.99 -7.10 -2.32
N ILE A 41 -0.92 -5.77 -2.44
CA ILE A 41 -0.64 -4.89 -1.29
C ILE A 41 -1.77 -4.97 -0.26
N ILE A 42 -3.03 -5.01 -0.71
CA ILE A 42 -4.19 -5.18 0.18
C ILE A 42 -4.08 -6.51 0.93
N ALA A 43 -3.82 -7.62 0.23
CA ALA A 43 -3.68 -8.93 0.85
C ALA A 43 -2.55 -8.93 1.89
N LEU A 44 -1.39 -8.39 1.55
CA LEU A 44 -0.23 -8.31 2.45
C LEU A 44 -0.52 -7.52 3.73
N LEU A 45 -1.24 -6.41 3.64
CA LEU A 45 -1.53 -5.54 4.79
C LEU A 45 -2.71 -6.02 5.65
N SER A 46 -3.55 -6.91 5.11
CA SER A 46 -4.76 -7.40 5.77
C SER A 46 -4.63 -8.83 6.31
N ASP A 47 -3.42 -9.41 6.28
CA ASP A 47 -3.20 -10.85 6.48
C ASP A 47 -4.09 -11.71 5.57
N GLY A 48 -4.35 -11.20 4.37
CA GLY A 48 -5.14 -11.85 3.33
C GLY A 48 -4.29 -12.78 2.46
N HIS A 49 -4.98 -13.65 1.73
CA HIS A 49 -4.35 -14.56 0.76
C HIS A 49 -4.81 -14.16 -0.65
N ILE A 50 -3.90 -14.28 -1.62
CA ILE A 50 -4.19 -14.05 -3.03
C ILE A 50 -3.76 -15.26 -3.85
N LEU A 51 -4.58 -15.64 -4.83
CA LEU A 51 -4.24 -16.62 -5.84
C LEU A 51 -4.02 -15.88 -7.16
N LEU A 52 -2.91 -16.19 -7.82
CA LEU A 52 -2.61 -15.67 -9.16
C LEU A 52 -2.85 -16.79 -10.17
N GLU A 53 -3.74 -16.54 -11.11
CA GLU A 53 -4.01 -17.42 -12.26
C GLU A 53 -3.73 -16.61 -13.53
N GLY A 54 -3.14 -17.28 -14.53
CA GLY A 54 -2.72 -16.68 -15.79
C GLY A 54 -3.23 -17.47 -16.99
#